data_AF-J3KZR4-F1
#
_entry.id   AF-J3KZR4-F1
#
_cell.length_a   1.000
_cell.length_b   1.000
_cell.length_c   1.000
_cell.angle_alpha   90.00
_cell.angle_beta   90.00
_cell.angle_gamma   90.00
#
_symmetry.space_group_name_H-M   'P 1'
#
loop_
_entity.id
_entity.type
_entity.pdbx_description
1 polymer ?
#
loop_
_entity_poly.entity_id
_entity_poly.type
_entity_poly.pdbx_seq_one_letter_code
_entity_poly.pdbx_strand_id
1 'polypeptide(L)'
;MAGSTTTGAVQTMSVTAAATGVYDFRFDGYCLTEEFAGATDFYQSEAFSVGGHCWAIRYYPNRQFSWVSLYLVLLSEPADDASVLVHVHATLVDMSGHPTSPRHQDSTSQAFDSGAGEEAELPMEFWKKAVANDNDFFVVRCTVSVLKEPVSFE
;
A
#
# COMPACT_ATOMS: atom_id res chain seq x y z
N MET A 1 3.95 -56.28 -5.28
CA MET A 1 3.73 -55.35 -4.13
C MET A 1 4.27 -54.00 -4.55
N ALA A 2 3.44 -52.97 -4.39
CA ALA A 2 3.49 -51.69 -5.10
C ALA A 2 4.84 -50.95 -4.97
N GLY A 3 5.29 -50.37 -6.09
CA GLY A 3 6.33 -49.36 -6.11
C GLY A 3 5.76 -48.04 -5.58
N SER A 4 6.35 -47.52 -4.52
CA SER A 4 5.99 -46.23 -3.95
C SER A 4 6.59 -45.12 -4.82
N THR A 5 5.78 -44.50 -5.66
CA THR A 5 6.12 -43.23 -6.31
C THR A 5 5.96 -42.11 -5.29
N THR A 6 7.06 -41.71 -4.66
CA THR A 6 7.11 -40.46 -3.90
C THR A 6 7.10 -39.31 -4.89
N THR A 7 5.92 -38.71 -5.08
CA THR A 7 5.79 -37.42 -5.75
C THR A 7 6.56 -36.38 -4.93
N GLY A 8 7.68 -35.88 -5.46
CA GLY A 8 8.43 -34.81 -4.83
C GLY A 8 7.56 -33.56 -4.72
N ALA A 9 7.24 -33.15 -3.49
CA ALA A 9 6.55 -31.89 -3.25
C ALA A 9 7.46 -30.73 -3.67
N VAL A 10 6.98 -29.89 -4.59
CA VAL A 10 7.66 -28.63 -4.92
C VAL A 10 7.55 -27.73 -3.68
N GLN A 11 8.69 -27.44 -3.06
CA GLN A 11 8.74 -26.41 -2.02
C GLN A 11 8.70 -25.04 -2.69
N THR A 12 7.66 -24.27 -2.40
CA THR A 12 7.55 -22.88 -2.84
C THR A 12 8.13 -21.99 -1.76
N MET A 13 9.14 -21.20 -2.11
CA MET A 13 9.69 -20.16 -1.24
C MET A 13 9.35 -18.79 -1.84
N SER A 14 8.63 -17.95 -1.07
CA SER A 14 8.56 -16.52 -1.38
C SER A 14 9.96 -15.94 -1.15
N VAL A 15 10.65 -15.56 -2.23
CA VAL A 15 12.01 -15.01 -2.17
C VAL A 15 11.98 -13.56 -1.71
N THR A 16 10.87 -12.85 -1.96
CA THR A 16 10.78 -11.40 -1.82
C THR A 16 9.97 -10.96 -0.62
N ALA A 17 8.73 -11.41 -0.44
CA ALA A 17 7.88 -10.97 0.67
C ALA A 17 8.06 -11.84 1.94
N ALA A 18 8.32 -11.18 3.08
CA ALA A 18 8.30 -11.76 4.41
C ALA A 18 6.88 -11.82 4.98
N ALA A 19 6.09 -10.77 4.74
CA ALA A 19 4.69 -10.69 5.12
C ALA A 19 3.91 -9.84 4.12
N THR A 20 2.65 -10.18 3.88
CA THR A 20 1.75 -9.43 2.98
C THR A 20 0.39 -9.26 3.64
N GLY A 21 -0.14 -8.04 3.57
CA GLY A 21 -1.52 -7.71 3.93
C GLY A 21 -2.25 -7.09 2.74
N VAL A 22 -3.55 -7.39 2.60
CA VAL A 22 -4.42 -6.82 1.58
C VAL A 22 -5.58 -6.11 2.27
N TYR A 23 -5.79 -4.84 1.95
CA TYR A 23 -6.77 -3.97 2.60
C TYR A 23 -7.53 -3.17 1.56
N ASP A 24 -8.85 -3.10 1.70
CA ASP A 24 -9.70 -2.25 0.87
C ASP A 24 -10.04 -0.99 1.67
N PHE A 25 -9.47 0.15 1.27
CA PHE A 25 -9.74 1.45 1.87
C PHE A 25 -10.85 2.14 1.09
N ARG A 26 -11.98 2.39 1.77
CA ARG A 26 -13.09 3.16 1.24
C ARG A 26 -12.97 4.62 1.69
N PHE A 27 -13.03 5.53 0.74
CA PHE A 27 -12.97 6.97 0.95
C PHE A 27 -14.34 7.56 0.63
N ASP A 28 -15.16 7.77 1.66
CA ASP A 28 -16.48 8.36 1.56
C ASP A 28 -16.43 9.90 1.58
N GLY A 29 -17.32 10.55 0.83
CA GLY A 29 -17.45 12.01 0.81
C GLY A 29 -16.37 12.70 -0.04
N TYR A 30 -15.94 12.06 -1.14
CA TYR A 30 -14.86 12.56 -1.99
C TYR A 30 -15.07 14.02 -2.41
N CYS A 31 -16.27 14.36 -2.89
CA CYS A 31 -16.64 15.71 -3.33
C CYS A 31 -16.39 16.76 -2.25
N LEU A 32 -16.76 16.47 -0.99
CA LEU A 32 -16.53 17.40 0.12
C LEU A 32 -15.05 17.53 0.44
N THR A 33 -14.31 16.41 0.49
CA THR A 33 -12.88 16.46 0.75
C THR A 33 -12.11 17.17 -0.37
N GLU A 34 -12.54 17.04 -1.63
CA GLU A 34 -11.98 17.76 -2.76
C GLU A 34 -12.30 19.26 -2.71
N GLU A 35 -13.50 19.65 -2.27
CA GLU A 35 -13.89 21.06 -2.19
C GLU A 35 -13.17 21.81 -1.06
N PHE A 36 -13.01 21.19 0.11
CA PHE A 36 -12.64 21.90 1.33
C PHE A 36 -11.20 21.69 1.81
N ALA A 37 -10.53 20.60 1.43
CA ALA A 37 -9.16 20.35 1.89
C ALA A 37 -8.13 21.17 1.10
N GLY A 38 -7.14 21.73 1.80
CA GLY A 38 -5.98 22.38 1.19
C GLY A 38 -4.99 21.37 0.58
N ALA A 39 -3.97 21.91 -0.11
CA ALA A 39 -2.94 21.08 -0.76
C ALA A 39 -2.06 20.28 0.24
N THR A 40 -2.00 20.70 1.49
CA THR A 40 -1.23 20.03 2.55
C THR A 40 -2.11 19.22 3.51
N ASP A 41 -3.43 19.31 3.37
CA ASP A 41 -4.37 18.67 4.29
C ASP A 41 -4.56 17.21 3.91
N PHE A 42 -4.62 16.34 4.92
CA PHE A 42 -4.86 14.92 4.75
C PHE A 42 -5.79 14.32 5.79
N TYR A 43 -6.38 13.20 5.41
CA TYR A 43 -7.10 12.29 6.30
C TYR A 43 -6.28 11.03 6.49
N GLN A 44 -6.22 10.50 7.71
CA GLN A 44 -5.44 9.31 8.02
C GLN A 44 -6.36 8.14 8.40
N SER A 45 -6.05 6.95 7.90
CA SER A 45 -6.73 5.71 8.31
C SER A 45 -6.43 5.36 9.76
N GLU A 46 -7.21 4.42 10.31
CA GLU A 46 -6.77 3.66 11.48
C GLU A 46 -5.47 2.91 11.18
N ALA A 47 -4.69 2.63 12.23
CA ALA A 47 -3.45 1.88 12.11
C ALA A 47 -3.74 0.40 11.82
N PHE A 48 -2.93 -0.21 10.96
CA PHE A 48 -2.97 -1.64 10.66
C PHE A 48 -1.57 -2.24 10.71
N SER A 49 -1.46 -3.57 10.82
CA SER A 49 -0.17 -4.24 10.98
C SER A 49 0.17 -5.19 9.83
N VAL A 50 1.37 -5.05 9.29
CA VAL A 50 1.97 -5.96 8.30
C VAL A 50 3.43 -6.16 8.66
N GLY A 51 3.87 -7.42 8.74
CA GLY A 51 5.28 -7.76 9.01
C GLY A 51 5.79 -7.33 10.39
N GLY A 52 4.91 -7.13 11.37
CA GLY A 52 5.28 -6.65 12.71
C GLY A 52 5.40 -5.12 12.83
N HIS A 53 5.15 -4.39 11.74
CA HIS A 53 5.19 -2.93 11.71
C HIS A 53 3.78 -2.35 11.70
N CYS A 54 3.62 -1.15 12.25
CA CYS A 54 2.36 -0.41 12.25
C CYS A 54 2.34 0.59 11.10
N TRP A 55 1.29 0.54 10.28
CA TRP A 55 1.14 1.34 9.09
C TRP A 55 -0.17 2.13 9.11
N ALA A 56 -0.24 3.20 8.35
CA ALA A 56 -1.49 3.87 7.99
C ALA A 56 -1.47 4.34 6.53
N ILE A 57 -2.65 4.67 6.01
CA ILE A 57 -2.79 5.40 4.75
C ILE A 57 -3.11 6.85 5.07
N ARG A 58 -2.33 7.79 4.53
CA ARG A 58 -2.67 9.21 4.46
C ARG A 58 -3.26 9.52 3.10
N TYR A 59 -4.40 10.19 3.08
CA TYR A 59 -5.14 10.56 1.89
C TYR A 59 -5.15 12.08 1.72
N TYR A 60 -4.57 12.54 0.62
CA TYR A 60 -4.52 13.94 0.21
C TYR A 60 -5.39 14.13 -1.05
N PRO A 61 -6.57 14.76 -0.93
CA PRO A 61 -7.43 15.01 -2.09
C PRO A 61 -6.85 16.01 -3.10
N ASN A 62 -6.04 16.96 -2.62
CA ASN A 62 -5.64 18.17 -3.37
C ASN A 62 -4.14 18.47 -3.38
N ARG A 63 -3.28 17.56 -2.90
CA ARG A 63 -1.82 17.77 -2.90
C ARG A 63 -1.26 17.95 -4.30
N GLN A 64 -1.87 17.27 -5.28
CA GLN A 64 -1.57 17.43 -6.69
C GLN A 64 -2.82 17.80 -7.46
N PHE A 65 -2.67 18.65 -8.47
CA PHE A 65 -3.80 19.28 -9.16
C PHE A 65 -4.79 18.28 -9.79
N SER A 66 -4.28 17.28 -10.53
CA SER A 66 -5.10 16.31 -11.27
C SER A 66 -5.20 14.95 -10.60
N TRP A 67 -4.58 14.78 -9.44
CA TRP A 67 -4.40 13.48 -8.79
C TRP A 67 -4.86 13.52 -7.34
N VAL A 68 -5.50 12.45 -6.90
CA VAL A 68 -5.59 12.07 -5.50
C VAL A 68 -4.28 11.37 -5.14
N SER A 69 -3.64 11.81 -4.06
CA SER A 69 -2.42 11.18 -3.55
C SER A 69 -2.75 10.39 -2.28
N LEU A 70 -2.37 9.11 -2.27
CA LEU A 70 -2.32 8.29 -1.07
C LEU A 70 -0.87 8.05 -0.69
N TYR A 71 -0.60 7.95 0.60
CA TYR A 71 0.72 7.63 1.11
C TYR A 71 0.61 6.49 2.12
N LEU A 72 1.38 5.43 1.90
CA LEU A 72 1.61 4.44 2.94
C LEU A 72 2.67 5.00 3.89
N VAL A 73 2.31 5.15 5.15
CA VAL A 73 3.18 5.69 6.19
C VAL A 73 3.48 4.64 7.24
N LEU A 74 4.74 4.58 7.65
CA LEU A 74 5.19 3.76 8.75
C LEU A 74 4.99 4.56 10.06
N LEU A 75 4.17 4.05 10.97
CA LEU A 75 3.87 4.68 12.26
C LEU A 75 4.81 4.22 13.39
N SER A 76 5.50 3.10 13.20
CA SER A 76 6.47 2.55 14.14
C SER A 76 7.89 2.79 13.65
N GLU A 77 8.76 3.38 14.46
CA GLU A 77 10.17 3.52 14.09
C GLU A 77 10.82 2.13 13.91
N PRO A 78 11.60 1.92 12.82
CA PRO A 78 12.46 0.75 12.72
C PRO A 78 13.43 0.68 13.91
N ALA A 79 13.88 -0.52 14.26
CA ALA A 79 14.94 -0.66 15.25
C ALA A 79 16.24 0.03 14.77
N ASP A 80 17.11 0.43 15.70
CA ASP A 80 18.41 1.03 15.38
C ASP A 80 19.20 0.18 14.39
N ASP A 81 19.76 0.82 13.36
CA ASP A 81 20.50 0.19 12.25
C ASP A 81 19.68 -0.82 11.42
N ALA A 82 18.35 -0.81 11.53
CA ALA A 82 17.45 -1.65 10.74
C ALA A 82 16.74 -0.85 9.64
N SER A 83 16.38 -1.55 8.55
CA SER A 83 15.61 -1.00 7.44
C SER A 83 14.40 -1.86 7.13
N VAL A 84 13.22 -1.23 7.03
CA VAL A 84 12.00 -1.93 6.62
C VAL A 84 11.82 -1.75 5.13
N LEU A 85 12.18 -2.79 4.37
CA LEU A 85 11.91 -2.84 2.94
C LEU A 85 10.43 -3.15 2.70
N VAL A 86 9.73 -2.27 1.99
CA VAL A 86 8.31 -2.48 1.69
C VAL A 86 8.01 -2.20 0.23
N HIS A 87 7.08 -2.98 -0.31
CA HIS A 87 6.44 -2.75 -1.59
C HIS A 87 4.94 -2.57 -1.36
N VAL A 88 4.37 -1.54 -1.97
CA VAL A 88 2.92 -1.35 -2.00
C VAL A 88 2.43 -1.38 -3.44
N HIS A 89 1.36 -2.12 -3.68
CA HIS A 89 0.59 -2.09 -4.91
C HIS A 89 -0.84 -1.67 -4.58
N ALA A 90 -1.33 -0.64 -5.23
CA ALA A 90 -2.65 -0.07 -5.00
C ALA A 90 -3.47 -0.10 -6.28
N THR A 91 -4.76 -0.42 -6.16
CA THR A 91 -5.67 -0.59 -7.30
C THR A 91 -7.03 -0.01 -6.97
N LEU A 92 -7.55 0.83 -7.86
CA LEU A 92 -8.94 1.28 -7.77
C LEU A 92 -9.89 0.12 -8.08
N VAL A 93 -10.81 -0.21 -7.17
CA VAL A 93 -11.76 -1.31 -7.34
C VAL A 93 -13.20 -0.79 -7.54
N ASP A 94 -13.98 -1.54 -8.30
CA ASP A 94 -15.39 -1.26 -8.54
C ASP A 94 -16.28 -1.74 -7.37
N MET A 95 -17.58 -1.50 -7.48
CA MET A 95 -18.56 -1.90 -6.46
C MET A 95 -18.67 -3.42 -6.26
N SER A 96 -18.18 -4.22 -7.21
CA SER A 96 -18.10 -5.68 -7.07
C SER A 96 -16.77 -6.14 -6.46
N GLY A 97 -15.87 -5.21 -6.12
CA GLY A 97 -14.55 -5.50 -5.55
C GLY A 97 -13.51 -5.94 -6.58
N HIS A 98 -13.79 -5.73 -7.87
CA HIS A 98 -12.88 -6.06 -8.96
C HIS A 98 -12.06 -4.83 -9.39
N PRO A 99 -10.80 -5.01 -9.81
CA PRO A 99 -10.01 -3.93 -10.40
C PRO A 99 -10.73 -3.22 -11.53
N THR A 100 -10.92 -1.90 -11.43
CA THR A 100 -11.62 -1.10 -12.45
C THR A 100 -10.90 -1.10 -13.79
N SER A 101 -9.56 -1.02 -13.78
CA SER A 101 -8.71 -1.00 -14.97
C SER A 101 -7.24 -1.20 -14.59
N PRO A 102 -6.40 -1.81 -15.45
CA PRO A 102 -4.95 -1.82 -15.28
C PRO A 102 -4.31 -0.42 -15.21
N ARG A 103 -4.96 0.60 -15.78
CA ARG A 103 -4.48 1.99 -15.77
C ARG A 103 -4.75 2.72 -14.45
N HIS A 104 -5.55 2.14 -13.57
CA HIS A 104 -5.90 2.71 -12.26
C HIS A 104 -5.20 1.95 -11.15
N GLN A 105 -3.96 1.57 -11.41
CA GLN A 105 -3.08 0.90 -10.48
C GLN A 105 -1.80 1.70 -10.37
N ASP A 106 -1.25 1.73 -9.17
CA ASP A 106 0.05 2.30 -8.91
C ASP A 106 0.82 1.39 -7.96
N SER A 107 2.14 1.41 -8.03
CA SER A 107 2.97 0.63 -7.13
C SER A 107 4.32 1.28 -6.92
N THR A 108 4.80 1.23 -5.70
CA THR A 108 6.10 1.77 -5.33
C THR A 108 6.77 0.89 -4.30
N SER A 109 8.08 1.00 -4.20
CA SER A 109 8.90 0.27 -3.23
C SER A 109 9.91 1.23 -2.62
N GLN A 110 10.11 1.12 -1.32
CA GLN A 110 11.09 1.94 -0.60
C GLN A 110 11.53 1.25 0.69
N ALA A 111 12.74 1.64 1.12
CA ALA A 111 13.33 1.29 2.40
C ALA A 111 12.96 2.38 3.42
N PHE A 112 12.46 1.98 4.59
CA PHE A 112 12.31 2.86 5.75
C PHE A 112 13.47 2.60 6.70
N ASP A 113 14.46 3.48 6.67
CA ASP A 113 15.64 3.37 7.51
C ASP A 113 15.40 4.02 8.89
N SER A 114 15.99 3.45 9.93
CA SER A 114 16.01 4.07 11.26
C SER A 114 16.60 5.48 11.20
N GLY A 115 15.95 6.46 11.84
CA GLY A 115 16.43 7.85 11.88
C GLY A 115 16.28 8.65 10.57
N ALA A 116 15.60 8.13 9.54
CA ALA A 116 15.39 8.81 8.26
C ALA A 116 14.48 10.07 8.32
N GLY A 117 14.00 10.48 9.50
CA GLY A 117 13.13 11.63 9.69
C GLY A 117 11.67 11.37 9.28
N GLU A 118 10.79 12.34 9.59
CA GLU A 118 9.32 12.26 9.50
C GLU A 118 8.75 12.11 8.07
N GLU A 119 9.59 12.12 7.03
CA GLU A 119 9.17 12.26 5.61
C GLU A 119 9.20 10.96 4.79
N ALA A 120 9.62 9.82 5.37
CA ALA A 120 9.55 8.56 4.63
C ALA A 120 8.07 8.17 4.45
N GLU A 121 7.58 8.28 3.22
CA GLU A 121 6.21 7.92 2.83
C GLU A 121 6.22 7.32 1.42
N LEU A 122 5.43 6.28 1.17
CA LEU A 122 5.34 5.67 -0.17
C LEU A 122 4.12 6.24 -0.92
N PRO A 123 4.33 7.05 -1.97
CA PRO A 123 3.24 7.64 -2.73
C PRO A 123 2.52 6.60 -3.60
N MET A 124 1.22 6.80 -3.75
CA MET A 124 0.36 6.15 -4.73
C MET A 124 -0.59 7.22 -5.30
N GLU A 125 -0.73 7.31 -6.62
CA GLU A 125 -1.49 8.38 -7.28
C GLU A 125 -2.65 7.87 -8.13
N PHE A 126 -3.81 8.51 -7.98
CA PHE A 126 -5.03 8.18 -8.72
C PHE A 126 -5.59 9.40 -9.42
N TRP A 127 -5.88 9.30 -10.71
CA TRP A 127 -6.49 10.41 -11.45
C TRP A 127 -7.85 10.72 -10.83
N LYS A 128 -8.05 11.97 -10.38
CA LYS A 128 -9.34 12.49 -9.88
C LYS A 128 -10.58 12.06 -10.69
N LYS A 129 -10.52 12.16 -12.02
CA LYS A 129 -11.59 11.72 -12.94
C LYS A 129 -11.90 10.22 -12.86
N ALA A 130 -10.95 9.38 -12.46
CA ALA A 130 -11.17 7.95 -12.28
C ALA A 130 -11.87 7.63 -10.94
N VAL A 131 -11.65 8.46 -9.90
CA VAL A 131 -12.27 8.26 -8.58
C VAL A 131 -13.64 8.95 -8.46
N ALA A 132 -13.86 10.03 -9.19
CA ALA A 132 -15.13 10.75 -9.19
C ALA A 132 -16.27 9.89 -9.74
N ASN A 133 -17.36 9.75 -8.98
CA ASN A 133 -18.55 9.00 -9.35
C ASN A 133 -19.79 9.45 -8.57
N ASP A 134 -20.97 9.03 -9.02
CA ASP A 134 -22.26 9.46 -8.48
C ASP A 134 -22.52 9.02 -7.03
N ASN A 135 -21.82 7.99 -6.53
CA ASN A 135 -21.98 7.51 -5.16
C ASN A 135 -21.13 8.29 -4.14
N ASP A 136 -20.30 9.22 -4.59
CA ASP A 136 -19.42 10.05 -3.75
C ASP A 136 -18.47 9.24 -2.83
N PHE A 137 -18.04 8.07 -3.30
CA PHE A 137 -16.99 7.30 -2.64
C PHE A 137 -16.13 6.56 -3.65
N PHE A 138 -14.88 6.29 -3.31
CA PHE A 138 -14.05 5.37 -4.09
C PHE A 138 -13.36 4.36 -3.17
N VAL A 139 -12.94 3.23 -3.72
CA VAL A 139 -12.28 2.17 -2.95
C VAL A 139 -10.94 1.84 -3.59
N VAL A 140 -9.88 1.86 -2.80
CA VAL A 140 -8.54 1.45 -3.22
C VAL A 140 -8.16 0.19 -2.46
N ARG A 141 -7.88 -0.88 -3.21
CA ARG A 141 -7.25 -2.09 -2.68
C ARG A 141 -5.76 -1.88 -2.62
N CYS A 142 -5.20 -1.88 -1.42
CA CYS A 142 -3.77 -1.81 -1.16
C CYS A 142 -3.25 -3.19 -0.76
N THR A 143 -2.27 -3.70 -1.50
CA THR A 143 -1.45 -4.86 -1.16
C THR A 143 -0.12 -4.36 -0.63
N VAL A 144 0.08 -4.47 0.67
CA VAL A 144 1.32 -4.05 1.36
C VAL A 144 2.15 -5.30 1.62
N SER A 145 3.38 -5.31 1.12
CA SER A 145 4.33 -6.42 1.27
C SER A 145 5.60 -5.94 1.95
N VAL A 146 5.83 -6.38 3.18
CA VAL A 146 7.13 -6.23 3.85
C VAL A 146 8.06 -7.30 3.29
N LEU A 147 9.21 -6.87 2.79
CA LEU A 147 10.15 -7.72 2.07
C LEU A 147 11.18 -8.30 3.03
N LYS A 148 11.73 -9.46 2.66
CA LYS A 148 12.88 -10.03 3.34
C LYS A 148 14.11 -9.17 3.05
N GLU A 149 14.93 -8.94 4.07
CA GLU A 149 16.25 -8.36 3.84
C GLU A 149 17.11 -9.32 2.99
N PRO A 150 17.78 -8.81 1.95
CA PRO A 150 18.75 -9.60 1.20
C PRO A 150 19.89 -10.04 2.12
N VAL A 151 20.27 -11.32 2.06
CA VAL A 151 21.47 -11.81 2.76
C VAL A 151 22.69 -11.40 1.94
N SER A 152 23.48 -10.45 2.44
CA SER A 152 24.81 -10.15 1.91
C SER A 152 25.86 -11.08 2.52
N PHE A 153 26.78 -11.60 1.70
CA PHE A 153 28.01 -12.21 2.19
C PHE A 153 29.07 -11.12 2.31
N GLU A 154 29.70 -11.03 3.48
CA GLU A 154 30.95 -10.25 3.68
C GLU A 154 32.16 -10.93 3.04
#